data_AF-A0AAW0BCE6-F1
#
_entry.id   AF-A0AAW0BCE6-F1
#
_cell.length_a   1.000
_cell.length_b   1.000
_cell.length_c   1.000
_cell.angle_alpha   90.00
_cell.angle_beta   90.00
_cell.angle_gamma   90.00
#
_symmetry.space_group_name_H-M   'P 1'
#
loop_
_entity.id
_entity.type
_entity.pdbx_description
1 polymer ?
#
loop_
_entity_poly.entity_id
_entity_poly.type
_entity_poly.pdbx_seq_one_letter_code
_entity_poly.pdbx_strand_id
1 'polypeptide(L)'
;MQKTTQKTLVGPEAIAEDLQRRAIESSVTLFLVSIKQLLQALTEWSHRKVDESHVSDVYVESINHFHASVMAFAVLDIDTSDLESVPDDLRNVLEECLSENPSVPALMLYLPTVKGIITNVLELLRRKQKLYRRRR
;
A
#
# COMPACT_ATOMS: atom_id res chain seq x y z
N MET A 1 51.73 -5.17 20.78
CA MET A 1 50.59 -4.54 20.07
C MET A 1 49.60 -5.63 19.70
N GLN A 2 48.57 -5.85 20.52
CA GLN A 2 47.50 -6.80 20.21
C GLN A 2 46.28 -6.00 19.74
N LYS A 3 45.87 -6.16 18.48
CA LYS A 3 44.60 -5.64 17.98
C LYS A 3 43.54 -6.69 18.29
N THR A 4 42.78 -6.45 19.35
CA THR A 4 41.59 -7.23 19.68
C THR A 4 40.50 -6.92 18.66
N THR A 5 40.22 -7.86 17.75
CA THR A 5 39.07 -7.79 16.85
C THR A 5 37.80 -8.02 17.67
N GLN A 6 37.09 -6.94 18.03
CA GLN A 6 35.73 -7.04 18.55
C GLN A 6 34.83 -7.57 17.43
N LYS A 7 34.48 -8.86 17.53
CA LYS A 7 33.40 -9.48 16.78
C LYS A 7 32.09 -8.93 17.35
N THR A 8 31.51 -7.92 16.71
CA THR A 8 30.17 -7.42 17.06
C THR A 8 29.18 -8.54 16.85
N LEU A 9 28.78 -9.21 17.94
CA LEU A 9 27.68 -10.15 17.97
C LEU A 9 26.40 -9.33 17.86
N VAL A 10 25.82 -9.26 16.66
CA VAL A 10 24.49 -8.70 16.45
C VAL A 10 23.51 -9.63 17.15
N GLY A 11 22.86 -9.17 18.22
CA GLY A 11 21.89 -9.95 18.98
C GLY A 11 20.64 -10.30 18.15
N PRO A 12 19.87 -11.33 18.56
CA PRO A 12 18.64 -11.73 17.85
C PRO A 12 17.61 -10.61 17.70
N GLU A 13 17.59 -9.67 18.65
CA GLU A 13 16.72 -8.48 18.65
C GLU A 13 17.03 -7.53 17.47
N ALA A 14 18.31 -7.23 17.22
CA ALA A 14 18.71 -6.37 16.10
C ALA A 14 18.46 -7.02 14.72
N ILE A 15 18.49 -8.35 14.64
CA ILE A 15 18.12 -9.08 13.41
C ILE A 15 16.61 -8.99 13.18
N ALA A 16 15.80 -9.15 14.22
CA ALA A 16 14.34 -9.03 14.15
C ALA A 16 13.92 -7.62 13.72
N GLU A 17 14.53 -6.57 14.28
CA GLU A 17 14.27 -5.19 13.88
C GLU A 17 14.61 -4.91 12.41
N ASP A 18 15.74 -5.42 11.91
CA ASP A 18 16.14 -5.23 10.51
C ASP A 18 15.24 -6.01 9.53
N LEU A 19 14.77 -7.21 9.93
CA LEU A 19 13.74 -7.94 9.19
C LEU A 19 12.42 -7.16 9.15
N GLN A 20 12.00 -6.59 10.29
CA GLN A 20 10.78 -5.79 10.37
C GLN A 20 10.88 -4.52 9.52
N ARG A 21 12.04 -3.86 9.50
CA ARG A 21 12.30 -2.72 8.61
C ARG A 21 12.11 -3.10 7.15
N ARG A 22 12.75 -4.20 6.73
CA ARG A 22 12.63 -4.71 5.36
C ARG A 22 11.18 -5.07 5.04
N ALA A 23 10.43 -5.63 5.99
CA ALA A 23 9.02 -5.94 5.81
C ALA A 23 8.20 -4.67 5.53
N ILE A 24 8.36 -3.59 6.31
CA ILE A 24 7.68 -2.30 6.08
C ILE A 24 8.07 -1.69 4.73
N GLU A 25 9.38 -1.62 4.44
CA GLU A 25 9.87 -1.02 3.19
C GLU A 25 9.35 -1.79 1.97
N SER A 26 9.34 -3.13 2.06
CA SER A 26 8.87 -4.00 0.98
C SER A 26 7.35 -3.93 0.83
N SER A 27 6.57 -4.03 1.91
CA SER A 27 5.10 -4.02 1.85
C SER A 27 4.57 -2.70 1.32
N VAL A 28 5.16 -1.58 1.75
CA VAL A 28 4.79 -0.26 1.23
C VAL A 28 5.15 -0.16 -0.23
N THR A 29 6.36 -0.60 -0.63
CA THR A 29 6.77 -0.58 -2.04
C THR A 29 5.83 -1.40 -2.91
N LEU A 30 5.46 -2.61 -2.47
CA LEU A 30 4.50 -3.47 -3.17
C LEU A 30 3.12 -2.82 -3.28
N PHE A 31 2.64 -2.20 -2.21
CA PHE A 31 1.39 -1.44 -2.25
C PHE A 31 1.43 -0.31 -3.29
N LEU A 32 2.52 0.48 -3.33
CA LEU A 32 2.70 1.55 -4.33
C LEU A 32 2.70 1.02 -5.77
N VAL A 33 3.30 -0.16 -5.99
CA VAL A 33 3.31 -0.81 -7.31
C VAL A 33 1.92 -1.28 -7.68
N SER A 34 1.24 -2.00 -6.78
CA SER A 34 -0.13 -2.50 -7.01
C SER A 34 -1.15 -1.38 -7.27
N ILE A 35 -1.02 -0.23 -6.60
CA ILE A 35 -1.87 0.94 -6.88
C ILE A 35 -1.65 1.52 -8.28
N LYS A 36 -0.40 1.52 -8.78
CA LYS A 36 -0.14 1.91 -10.17
C LYS A 36 -0.77 0.90 -11.15
N GLN A 37 -0.68 -0.38 -10.84
CA GLN A 37 -1.31 -1.44 -11.62
C GLN A 37 -2.83 -1.32 -11.60
N LEU A 38 -3.45 -0.95 -10.47
CA LEU A 38 -4.88 -0.70 -10.37
C LEU A 38 -5.33 0.47 -11.27
N LEU A 39 -4.59 1.59 -11.26
CA LEU A 39 -4.86 2.71 -12.15
C LEU A 39 -4.70 2.35 -13.64
N GLN A 40 -3.73 1.49 -13.94
CA GLN A 40 -3.54 0.96 -15.29
C GLN A 40 -4.71 0.04 -15.69
N ALA A 41 -5.12 -0.88 -14.83
CA ALA A 41 -6.23 -1.80 -15.05
C ALA A 41 -7.54 -1.03 -15.30
N LEU A 42 -7.82 0.02 -14.52
CA LEU A 42 -8.96 0.93 -14.77
C LEU A 42 -8.88 1.59 -16.15
N THR A 43 -7.69 2.05 -16.54
CA THR A 43 -7.48 2.65 -17.87
C THR A 43 -7.72 1.64 -18.99
N GLU A 44 -7.24 0.40 -18.82
CA GLU A 44 -7.46 -0.69 -19.77
C GLU A 44 -8.92 -1.12 -19.84
N TRP A 45 -9.60 -1.17 -18.70
CA TRP A 45 -11.03 -1.46 -18.58
C TRP A 45 -11.85 -0.41 -19.33
N SER A 46 -11.53 0.88 -19.17
CA SER A 46 -12.22 1.96 -19.89
C SER A 46 -12.08 1.88 -21.42
N HIS A 47 -11.04 1.20 -21.91
CA HIS A 47 -10.80 0.90 -23.33
C HIS A 47 -11.29 -0.49 -23.75
N ARG A 48 -12.00 -1.21 -22.87
CA ARG A 48 -12.52 -2.57 -23.10
C ARG A 48 -11.42 -3.60 -23.41
N LYS A 49 -10.21 -3.38 -22.88
CA LYS A 49 -9.07 -4.30 -23.04
C LYS A 49 -9.07 -5.42 -21.99
N VAL A 50 -9.62 -5.11 -20.82
CA VAL A 50 -9.81 -6.04 -19.69
C VAL A 50 -11.25 -5.86 -19.19
N ASP A 51 -11.76 -6.87 -18.48
CA ASP A 51 -13.07 -6.82 -17.84
C ASP A 51 -12.97 -6.33 -16.38
N GLU A 52 -14.12 -6.14 -15.74
CA GLU A 52 -14.21 -5.75 -14.34
C GLU A 52 -13.52 -6.74 -13.39
N SER A 53 -13.51 -8.04 -13.72
CA SER A 53 -12.90 -9.07 -12.89
C SER A 53 -11.39 -8.88 -12.74
N HIS A 54 -10.72 -8.51 -13.83
CA HIS A 54 -9.30 -8.17 -13.80
C HIS A 54 -9.00 -6.97 -12.88
N VAL A 55 -9.85 -5.94 -12.91
CA VAL A 55 -9.69 -4.77 -12.03
C VAL A 55 -9.91 -5.15 -10.57
N SER A 56 -10.92 -5.99 -10.29
CA SER A 56 -11.19 -6.52 -8.96
C SER A 56 -10.02 -7.36 -8.42
N ASP A 57 -9.40 -8.21 -9.24
CA ASP A 57 -8.25 -9.03 -8.86
C ASP A 57 -7.06 -8.16 -8.43
N VAL A 58 -6.74 -7.12 -9.24
CA VAL A 58 -5.66 -6.17 -8.93
C VAL A 58 -5.98 -5.36 -7.67
N TYR A 59 -7.26 -5.02 -7.44
CA TYR A 59 -7.69 -4.38 -6.19
C TYR A 59 -7.46 -5.29 -4.98
N VAL A 60 -7.84 -6.58 -5.06
CA VAL A 60 -7.61 -7.55 -3.96
C VAL A 60 -6.13 -7.69 -3.64
N GLU A 61 -5.26 -7.78 -4.65
CA GLU A 61 -3.81 -7.81 -4.45
C GLU A 61 -3.31 -6.51 -3.78
N SER A 62 -3.82 -5.36 -4.20
CA SER A 62 -3.49 -4.07 -3.59
C SER A 62 -3.87 -4.02 -2.11
N ILE A 63 -5.07 -4.50 -1.76
CA ILE A 63 -5.53 -4.57 -0.36
C ILE A 63 -4.69 -5.53 0.47
N ASN A 64 -4.23 -6.65 -0.09
CA ASN A 64 -3.34 -7.57 0.62
C ASN A 64 -2.01 -6.90 1.00
N HIS A 65 -1.40 -6.15 0.07
CA HIS A 65 -0.19 -5.39 0.36
C HIS A 65 -0.41 -4.23 1.34
N PHE A 66 -1.59 -3.60 1.28
CA PHE A 66 -1.99 -2.59 2.24
C PHE A 66 -2.08 -3.17 3.65
N HIS A 67 -2.81 -4.27 3.84
CA HIS A 67 -2.93 -4.94 5.14
C HIS A 67 -1.57 -5.42 5.67
N ALA A 68 -0.71 -5.95 4.80
CA ALA A 68 0.66 -6.30 5.20
C ALA A 68 1.45 -5.09 5.74
N SER A 69 1.25 -3.92 5.14
CA SER A 69 1.86 -2.67 5.60
C SER A 69 1.28 -2.21 6.94
N VAL A 70 -0.04 -2.24 7.10
CA VAL A 70 -0.73 -1.93 8.36
C VAL A 70 -0.25 -2.83 9.49
N MET A 71 -0.21 -4.15 9.26
CA MET A 71 0.29 -5.13 10.24
C MET A 71 1.76 -4.85 10.62
N ALA A 72 2.61 -4.52 9.65
CA ALA A 72 4.02 -4.23 9.92
C ALA A 72 4.21 -2.99 10.82
N PHE A 73 3.34 -1.98 10.68
CA PHE A 73 3.30 -0.82 11.59
C PHE A 73 2.71 -1.18 12.96
N ALA A 74 1.63 -1.97 13.00
CA ALA A 74 0.95 -2.35 14.23
C ALA A 74 1.86 -3.15 15.19
N VAL A 75 2.69 -4.06 14.66
CA VAL A 75 3.70 -4.81 15.46
C VAL A 75 4.69 -3.88 16.17
N LEU A 76 4.86 -2.64 15.68
CA LEU A 76 5.75 -1.63 16.24
C LEU A 76 5.02 -0.60 17.12
N ASP A 77 3.78 -0.87 17.51
CA ASP A 77 2.95 0.04 18.31
C ASP A 77 2.82 1.43 17.64
N ILE A 78 2.74 1.43 16.31
CA ILE A 78 2.41 2.62 15.52
C ILE A 78 0.91 2.56 15.28
N ASP A 79 0.20 3.57 15.76
CA ASP A 79 -1.24 3.72 15.53
C ASP A 79 -1.54 3.73 14.01
N THR A 80 -2.55 2.95 13.62
CA THR A 80 -3.00 2.78 12.23
C THR A 80 -4.51 3.03 12.07
N SER A 81 -5.17 3.58 13.10
CA SER A 81 -6.62 3.85 13.08
C SER A 81 -7.03 4.77 11.91
N ASP A 82 -6.14 5.67 11.49
CA ASP A 82 -6.34 6.56 10.34
C ASP A 82 -6.31 5.85 8.97
N LEU A 83 -5.93 4.58 8.92
CA LEU A 83 -5.88 3.75 7.71
C LEU A 83 -7.10 2.83 7.57
N GLU A 84 -7.98 2.74 8.58
CA GLU A 84 -9.08 1.77 8.61
C GLU A 84 -10.13 1.99 7.52
N SER A 85 -10.46 3.24 7.17
CA SER A 85 -11.49 3.52 6.17
C SER A 85 -11.04 3.25 4.73
N VAL A 86 -9.73 3.18 4.51
CA VAL A 86 -9.11 3.18 3.17
C VAL A 86 -9.61 2.04 2.28
N PRO A 87 -9.66 0.77 2.73
CA PRO A 87 -10.13 -0.33 1.89
C PRO A 87 -11.58 -0.13 1.45
N ASP A 88 -12.44 0.32 2.36
CA ASP A 88 -13.87 0.53 2.12
C ASP A 88 -14.09 1.73 1.20
N ASP A 89 -13.41 2.85 1.42
CA ASP A 89 -13.48 4.04 0.56
C ASP A 89 -13.09 3.68 -0.88
N LEU A 90 -12.00 2.93 -1.04
CA LEU A 90 -11.53 2.49 -2.36
C LEU A 90 -12.47 1.46 -2.99
N ARG A 91 -13.04 0.55 -2.19
CA ARG A 91 -14.01 -0.43 -2.65
C ARG A 91 -15.25 0.25 -3.23
N ASN A 92 -15.84 1.17 -2.46
CA ASN A 92 -17.11 1.81 -2.81
C ASN A 92 -17.00 2.55 -4.15
N VAL A 93 -15.93 3.34 -4.35
CA VAL A 93 -15.73 4.06 -5.62
C VAL A 93 -15.46 3.11 -6.79
N LEU A 94 -14.78 1.98 -6.57
CA LEU A 94 -14.54 0.99 -7.61
C LEU A 94 -15.80 0.22 -7.98
N GLU A 95 -16.61 -0.18 -7.00
CA GLU A 95 -17.89 -0.85 -7.23
C GLU A 95 -18.84 0.04 -8.05
N GLU A 96 -18.94 1.33 -7.71
CA GLU A 96 -19.72 2.29 -8.51
C GLU A 96 -19.15 2.42 -9.93
N CYS A 97 -17.84 2.61 -10.08
CA CYS A 97 -17.19 2.76 -11.38
C CYS A 97 -17.35 1.53 -12.27
N LEU A 98 -17.19 0.32 -11.72
CA LEU A 98 -17.24 -0.93 -12.47
C LEU A 98 -18.66 -1.42 -12.76
N SER A 99 -19.67 -0.84 -12.09
CA SER A 99 -21.09 -1.06 -12.42
C SER A 99 -21.53 -0.37 -13.71
N GLU A 100 -20.77 0.62 -14.18
CA GLU A 100 -21.02 1.35 -15.41
C GLU A 100 -20.56 0.59 -16.66
N ASN A 101 -21.06 1.01 -17.83
CA ASN A 101 -20.53 0.51 -19.09
C ASN A 101 -19.09 1.00 -19.32
N PRO A 102 -18.13 0.10 -19.65
CA PRO A 102 -16.74 0.50 -19.79
C PRO A 102 -16.55 1.56 -20.88
N SER A 103 -16.07 2.72 -20.47
CA SER A 103 -15.77 3.86 -21.35
C SER A 103 -14.85 4.87 -20.68
N VAL A 104 -14.05 5.60 -21.47
CA VAL A 104 -13.20 6.68 -20.96
C VAL A 104 -14.00 7.77 -20.24
N PRO A 105 -15.16 8.25 -20.77
CA PRO A 105 -15.98 9.22 -20.05
C PRO A 105 -16.50 8.71 -18.69
N ALA A 106 -16.92 7.44 -18.61
CA ALA A 106 -17.35 6.85 -17.34
C ALA A 106 -16.20 6.87 -16.33
N LEU A 107 -15.01 6.37 -16.70
CA LEU A 107 -13.84 6.38 -15.83
C LEU A 107 -13.45 7.79 -15.35
N MET A 108 -13.57 8.80 -16.22
CA MET A 108 -13.24 10.19 -15.88
C MET A 108 -14.10 10.79 -14.76
N LEU A 109 -15.32 10.27 -14.53
CA LEU A 109 -16.18 10.69 -13.42
C LEU A 109 -15.63 10.24 -12.06
N TYR A 110 -15.01 9.05 -12.00
CA TYR A 110 -14.56 8.43 -10.76
C TYR A 110 -13.07 8.67 -10.46
N LEU A 111 -12.25 8.93 -11.49
CA LEU A 111 -10.81 9.19 -11.34
C LEU A 111 -10.44 10.26 -10.31
N PRO A 112 -11.16 11.39 -10.16
CA PRO A 112 -10.87 12.37 -9.12
C PRO A 112 -10.95 11.77 -7.71
N THR A 113 -11.99 10.99 -7.43
CA THR A 113 -12.22 10.33 -6.13
C THR A 113 -11.16 9.27 -5.87
N VAL A 114 -10.90 8.38 -6.85
CA VAL A 114 -9.85 7.36 -6.77
C VAL A 114 -8.48 7.99 -6.47
N LYS A 115 -8.11 9.05 -7.20
CA LYS A 115 -6.84 9.77 -6.96
C LYS A 115 -6.79 10.44 -5.60
N GLY A 116 -7.92 10.95 -5.10
CA GLY A 116 -8.04 11.54 -3.77
C GLY A 116 -7.74 10.51 -2.68
N ILE A 117 -8.39 9.34 -2.75
CA ILE A 117 -8.17 8.22 -1.82
C ILE A 117 -6.70 7.78 -1.86
N ILE A 118 -6.17 7.51 -3.07
CA ILE A 118 -4.76 7.12 -3.24
C ILE A 118 -3.84 8.16 -2.60
N THR A 119 -4.02 9.45 -2.91
CA THR A 119 -3.17 10.52 -2.39
C THR A 119 -3.20 10.55 -0.85
N ASN A 120 -4.39 10.44 -0.25
CA ASN A 120 -4.53 10.39 1.20
C ASN A 120 -3.75 9.21 1.80
N VAL A 121 -3.92 8.01 1.26
CA VAL A 121 -3.20 6.82 1.74
C VAL A 121 -1.69 6.98 1.65
N LEU A 122 -1.19 7.52 0.53
CA LEU A 122 0.23 7.79 0.35
C LEU A 122 0.79 8.75 1.40
N GLU A 123 0.03 9.77 1.77
CA GLU A 123 0.41 10.69 2.84
C GLU A 123 0.42 10.01 4.20
N LEU A 124 -0.62 9.23 4.52
CA LEU A 124 -0.71 8.50 5.78
C LEU A 124 0.47 7.53 5.94
N LEU A 125 0.74 6.69 4.92
CA LEU A 125 1.88 5.77 4.92
C LEU A 125 3.22 6.50 5.09
N ARG A 126 3.43 7.63 4.40
CA ARG A 126 4.65 8.46 4.57
C ARG A 126 4.78 9.00 5.98
N ARG A 127 3.68 9.43 6.61
CA ARG A 127 3.67 9.87 8.01
C ARG A 127 4.07 8.72 8.93
N LYS A 128 3.53 7.52 8.76
CA LYS A 128 3.91 6.32 9.55
C LYS A 128 5.38 5.94 9.35
N GLN A 129 5.88 5.95 8.12
CA GLN A 129 7.31 5.72 7.83
C GLN A 129 8.22 6.75 8.52
N LYS A 130 7.80 8.03 8.57
CA LYS A 130 8.54 9.07 9.28
C LYS A 130 8.52 8.85 10.79
N LEU A 131 7.39 8.41 11.37
CA LEU A 131 7.30 8.06 12.79
C LEU A 131 8.24 6.89 13.14
N TYR A 132 8.23 5.83 12.34
CA TYR A 132 9.16 4.71 12.47
C TYR A 132 10.62 5.18 12.46
N ARG A 133 11.01 6.04 11.50
CA ARG A 133 12.38 6.58 11.42
C ARG A 133 12.79 7.47 12.59
N ARG A 134 11.84 8.08 13.33
CA ARG A 134 12.13 8.93 14.51
C ARG A 134 12.24 8.14 15.81
N ARG A 135 11.69 6.92 15.86
CA ARG A 135 11.82 6.01 17.01
C ARG A 135 13.17 5.26 17.01
N ARG A 136 13.96 5.42 15.94
CA ARG A 136 15.34 4.96 15.79
C ARG A 136 16.30 6.13 15.97
#